data_AF-V9LEZ0-F1
#
_entry.id   AF-V9LEZ0-F1
#
_cell.length_a   1.000
_cell.length_b   1.000
_cell.length_c   1.000
_cell.angle_alpha   90.00
_cell.angle_beta   90.00
_cell.angle_gamma   90.00
#
_symmetry.space_group_name_H-M   'P 1'
#
loop_
_entity.id
_entity.type
_entity.pdbx_description
1 polymer ?
#
loop_
_entity_poly.entity_id
_entity_poly.type
_entity_poly.pdbx_seq_one_letter_code
_entity_poly.pdbx_strand_id
1 'polypeptide(L)'
;MRRVTLFVNGSARNGKVVAVYGALSDLLSVASNKLGIKAAHLYNGKGGLIDDIALIRDDDVLYVSEGDSFIDPLADGGKDADADDKCWGCTDWITLNVGGTYFTTTRSTLVNKEPESMLAHMFREKDAWGNKKDQRGGFLIDRSPEYFAPILNYLRHGQLITNHGL
;
A
#
# COMPACT_ATOMS: atom_id res chain seq x y z
N MET A 1 -28.72 13.02 15.41
CA MET A 1 -28.60 13.02 13.94
C MET A 1 -27.12 12.97 13.64
N ARG A 2 -26.65 12.01 12.84
CA ARG A 2 -25.22 11.89 12.49
C ARG A 2 -24.98 12.62 11.18
N ARG A 3 -23.92 13.41 11.07
CA ARG A 3 -23.47 14.03 9.83
C ARG A 3 -22.10 13.48 9.45
N VAL A 4 -21.86 13.30 8.16
CA VAL A 4 -20.58 12.82 7.62
C VAL A 4 -20.16 13.65 6.43
N THR A 5 -18.88 13.65 6.14
CA THR A 5 -18.34 14.25 4.92
C THR A 5 -18.00 13.15 3.93
N LEU A 6 -18.66 13.16 2.77
CA LEU A 6 -18.42 12.22 1.68
C LEU A 6 -17.45 12.80 0.66
N PHE A 7 -16.45 12.03 0.28
CA PHE A 7 -15.56 12.32 -0.83
C PHE A 7 -15.72 11.26 -1.92
N VAL A 8 -15.43 11.63 -3.17
CA VAL A 8 -15.19 10.63 -4.21
C VAL A 8 -13.90 9.89 -3.86
N ASN A 9 -13.90 8.57 -4.00
CA ASN A 9 -12.74 7.72 -3.76
C ASN A 9 -11.51 8.23 -4.53
N GLY A 10 -10.38 8.42 -3.83
CA GLY A 10 -9.16 9.01 -4.39
C GLY A 10 -9.12 10.55 -4.45
N SER A 11 -10.16 11.26 -4.01
CA SER A 11 -10.16 12.73 -3.94
C SER A 11 -10.08 13.24 -2.50
N ALA A 12 -9.15 14.16 -2.24
CA ALA A 12 -9.12 14.95 -1.00
C ALA A 12 -9.93 16.27 -1.09
N ARG A 13 -10.57 16.53 -2.22
CA ARG A 13 -11.23 17.81 -2.53
C ARG A 13 -12.70 17.61 -2.86
N ASN A 14 -13.49 18.69 -2.70
CA ASN A 14 -14.93 18.73 -3.01
C ASN A 14 -15.82 17.80 -2.18
N GLY A 15 -15.46 17.59 -0.90
CA GLY A 15 -16.27 16.84 0.04
C GLY A 15 -17.69 17.40 0.20
N LYS A 16 -18.68 16.53 0.35
CA LYS A 16 -20.10 16.87 0.55
C LYS A 16 -20.54 16.44 1.93
N VAL A 17 -21.03 17.37 2.73
CA VAL A 17 -21.60 17.07 4.05
C VAL A 17 -23.02 16.56 3.86
N VAL A 18 -23.32 15.39 4.41
CA VAL A 18 -24.65 14.76 4.35
C VAL A 18 -25.05 14.26 5.73
N ALA A 19 -26.37 14.22 5.97
CA ALA A 19 -26.90 13.56 7.14
C ALA A 19 -27.02 12.05 6.88
N VAL A 20 -26.71 11.26 7.90
CA VAL A 20 -26.82 9.80 7.89
C VAL A 20 -28.12 9.41 8.59
N TYR A 21 -29.03 8.79 7.84
CA TYR A 21 -30.31 8.28 8.31
C TYR A 21 -30.70 7.01 7.56
N GLY A 22 -31.57 6.20 8.15
CA GLY A 22 -32.10 5.00 7.51
C GLY A 22 -31.07 3.88 7.35
N ALA A 23 -31.10 3.20 6.21
CA ALA A 23 -30.23 2.10 5.86
C ALA A 23 -29.02 2.56 5.01
N LEU A 24 -28.03 1.68 4.85
CA LEU A 24 -26.85 1.98 4.02
C LEU A 24 -27.23 2.33 2.56
N SER A 25 -28.28 1.72 2.03
CA SER A 25 -28.81 2.02 0.69
C SER A 25 -29.28 3.48 0.54
N ASP A 26 -29.86 4.06 1.60
CA ASP A 26 -30.31 5.45 1.60
C ASP A 26 -29.10 6.39 1.52
N LEU A 27 -28.05 6.08 2.28
CA LEU A 27 -26.79 6.82 2.25
C LEU A 27 -26.10 6.73 0.88
N LEU A 28 -26.07 5.55 0.25
CA LEU A 28 -25.52 5.36 -1.10
C LEU A 28 -26.32 6.11 -2.16
N SER A 29 -27.65 6.16 -2.04
CA SER A 29 -28.50 6.94 -2.95
C SER A 29 -28.23 8.44 -2.82
N VAL A 30 -28.11 8.96 -1.59
CA VAL A 30 -27.74 10.36 -1.33
C VAL A 30 -26.34 10.65 -1.86
N ALA A 31 -25.38 9.74 -1.63
CA ALA A 31 -24.01 9.87 -2.12
C ALA A 31 -23.98 9.94 -3.65
N SER A 32 -24.73 9.07 -4.33
CA SER A 32 -24.80 9.05 -5.80
C SER A 32 -25.30 10.37 -6.36
N ASN A 33 -26.37 10.91 -5.78
CA ASN A 33 -26.96 12.18 -6.20
C ASN A 33 -26.05 13.39 -5.89
N LYS A 34 -25.35 13.39 -4.75
CA LYS A 34 -24.54 14.54 -4.30
C LYS A 34 -23.15 14.59 -4.94
N LEU A 35 -22.58 13.43 -5.23
CA LEU A 35 -21.25 13.29 -5.84
C LEU A 35 -21.31 13.09 -7.36
N GLY A 36 -22.48 12.73 -7.91
CA GLY A 36 -22.65 12.51 -9.35
C GLY A 36 -22.01 11.21 -9.85
N ILE A 37 -21.88 10.22 -8.98
CA ILE A 37 -21.27 8.91 -9.26
C ILE A 37 -22.28 7.79 -8.97
N LYS A 38 -22.06 6.58 -9.48
CA LYS A 38 -22.88 5.41 -9.14
C LYS A 38 -22.37 4.75 -7.85
N ALA A 39 -22.70 5.31 -6.68
CA ALA A 39 -22.16 4.83 -5.41
C ALA A 39 -22.50 3.35 -5.15
N ALA A 40 -21.47 2.53 -4.94
CA ALA A 40 -21.59 1.10 -4.63
C ALA A 40 -20.91 0.73 -3.30
N HIS A 41 -19.75 1.32 -2.99
CA HIS A 41 -19.01 1.06 -1.76
C HIS A 41 -18.67 2.34 -1.01
N LEU A 42 -18.58 2.21 0.32
CA LEU A 42 -18.22 3.24 1.27
C LEU A 42 -16.99 2.80 2.05
N TYR A 43 -15.97 3.65 2.10
CA TYR A 43 -14.74 3.37 2.83
C TYR A 43 -14.48 4.44 3.89
N ASN A 44 -13.81 4.06 4.97
CA ASN A 44 -13.21 5.02 5.90
C ASN A 44 -11.86 5.54 5.37
N GLY A 45 -11.28 6.55 6.02
CA GLY A 45 -9.98 7.12 5.63
C GLY A 45 -8.77 6.17 5.76
N LYS A 46 -8.95 4.95 6.25
CA LYS A 46 -7.93 3.89 6.29
C LYS A 46 -8.17 2.80 5.24
N GLY A 47 -9.17 2.96 4.37
CA GLY A 47 -9.56 1.98 3.36
C GLY A 47 -10.38 0.80 3.85
N GLY A 48 -10.89 0.84 5.09
CA GLY A 48 -11.84 -0.14 5.59
C GLY A 48 -13.21 0.05 4.95
N LEU A 49 -13.73 -1.01 4.32
CA LEU A 49 -15.09 -1.05 3.78
C LEU A 49 -16.11 -0.95 4.93
N ILE A 50 -17.11 -0.10 4.75
CA ILE A 50 -18.22 0.09 5.68
C ILE A 50 -19.44 -0.61 5.09
N ASP A 51 -19.80 -1.71 5.70
CA ASP A 51 -20.97 -2.54 5.39
C ASP A 51 -22.15 -2.26 6.32
N ASP A 52 -21.89 -1.75 7.53
CA ASP A 52 -22.91 -1.38 8.51
C ASP A 52 -22.87 0.12 8.85
N ILE A 53 -24.01 0.78 8.66
CA ILE A 53 -24.24 2.19 9.00
C ILE A 53 -24.09 2.46 10.51
N ALA A 54 -24.18 1.44 11.37
CA ALA A 54 -23.94 1.54 12.81
C ALA A 54 -22.47 1.88 13.13
N LEU A 55 -21.53 1.53 12.26
CA LEU A 55 -20.10 1.78 12.45
C LEU A 55 -19.71 3.23 12.18
N ILE A 56 -20.59 3.99 11.51
CA ILE A 56 -20.37 5.39 11.14
C ILE A 56 -20.63 6.30 12.35
N ARG A 57 -19.63 7.11 12.70
CA ARG A 57 -19.69 8.12 13.77
C ARG A 57 -20.07 9.49 13.21
N ASP A 58 -20.39 10.40 14.13
CA ASP A 58 -20.62 11.80 13.79
C ASP A 58 -19.31 12.46 13.38
N ASP A 59 -19.36 13.32 12.36
CA ASP A 59 -18.21 13.99 11.73
C ASP A 59 -17.20 13.05 11.05
N ASP A 60 -17.57 11.80 10.77
CA ASP A 60 -16.71 10.89 10.00
C ASP A 60 -16.49 11.35 8.55
N VAL A 61 -15.29 11.08 8.05
CA VAL A 61 -14.90 11.27 6.66
C VAL A 61 -14.95 9.93 5.94
N LEU A 62 -15.82 9.84 4.92
CA LEU A 62 -16.05 8.63 4.15
C LEU A 62 -15.74 8.86 2.68
N TYR A 63 -15.34 7.78 2.01
CA TYR A 63 -14.98 7.77 0.60
C TYR A 63 -15.92 6.85 -0.16
N VAL A 64 -16.46 7.34 -1.27
CA VAL A 64 -17.50 6.67 -2.04
C VAL A 64 -16.94 6.26 -3.40
N SER A 65 -17.09 5.00 -3.78
CA SER A 65 -16.64 4.46 -5.07
C SER A 65 -17.78 3.82 -5.87
N GLU A 66 -17.58 3.63 -7.17
CA GLU A 66 -18.55 2.97 -8.06
C GLU A 66 -18.46 1.44 -8.09
N GLY A 67 -17.56 0.86 -7.29
CA GLY A 67 -17.27 -0.58 -7.26
C GLY A 67 -15.78 -0.85 -7.09
N ASP A 68 -14.94 0.17 -7.29
CA ASP A 68 -13.50 0.07 -7.19
C ASP A 68 -13.00 -0.04 -5.73
N SER A 69 -11.78 -0.54 -5.59
CA SER A 69 -11.08 -0.58 -4.30
C SER A 69 -10.76 0.84 -3.80
N PHE A 70 -10.58 0.99 -2.48
CA PHE A 70 -10.23 2.29 -1.89
C PHE A 70 -8.94 2.86 -2.48
N ILE A 71 -9.00 4.12 -2.91
CA ILE A 71 -7.88 4.91 -3.39
C ILE A 71 -7.57 5.95 -2.31
N ASP A 72 -6.40 5.84 -1.70
CA ASP A 72 -5.93 6.78 -0.70
C ASP A 72 -5.74 8.16 -1.37
N PRO A 73 -6.49 9.19 -0.98
CA PRO A 73 -6.40 10.51 -1.58
C PRO A 73 -5.10 11.28 -1.21
N LEU A 74 -4.32 10.76 -0.26
CA LEU A 74 -2.99 11.23 0.12
C LEU A 74 -1.87 10.39 -0.49
N ALA A 75 -2.20 9.26 -1.13
CA ALA A 75 -1.26 8.60 -2.02
C ALA A 75 -1.11 9.54 -3.22
N ASP A 76 0.03 10.20 -3.25
CA ASP A 76 0.39 11.27 -4.17
C ASP A 76 -0.07 10.97 -5.61
N GLY A 77 -0.51 12.02 -6.31
CA GLY A 77 -1.05 11.99 -7.66
C GLY A 77 -0.02 11.63 -8.75
N GLY A 78 0.73 10.55 -8.54
CA GLY A 78 1.50 9.87 -9.55
C GLY A 78 0.54 9.06 -10.42
N LYS A 79 0.13 9.68 -11.54
CA LYS A 79 -0.22 8.93 -12.73
C LYS A 79 0.94 7.97 -13.01
N ASP A 80 0.74 6.69 -12.77
CA ASP A 80 1.27 5.63 -13.61
C ASP A 80 0.29 4.47 -13.51
N ALA A 81 -0.30 4.17 -14.65
CA ALA A 81 -1.03 2.95 -14.87
C ALA A 81 -0.04 1.80 -14.70
N ASP A 82 -0.07 1.14 -13.55
CA ASP A 82 0.19 -0.29 -13.51
C ASP A 82 -0.75 -0.89 -12.45
N ALA A 83 -1.74 -1.58 -12.99
CA ALA A 83 -2.57 -2.51 -12.27
C ALA A 83 -1.66 -3.67 -11.84
N ASP A 84 -1.03 -3.55 -10.68
CA ASP A 84 -0.80 -4.70 -9.83
C ASP A 84 -0.51 -4.25 -8.39
N ASP A 85 -1.35 -4.78 -7.51
CA ASP A 85 -1.06 -5.07 -6.12
C ASP A 85 -1.11 -3.92 -5.09
N LYS A 86 -2.33 -3.66 -4.60
CA LYS A 86 -2.50 -3.15 -3.23
C LYS A 86 -3.58 -3.93 -2.50
N CYS A 87 -3.36 -5.23 -2.35
CA CYS A 87 -3.98 -6.02 -1.30
C CYS A 87 -3.32 -5.62 0.03
N TRP A 88 -4.02 -4.89 0.90
CA TRP A 88 -3.53 -4.46 2.23
C TRP A 88 -3.48 -5.64 3.22
N GLY A 89 -2.74 -6.69 2.84
CA GLY A 89 -2.54 -7.91 3.61
C GLY A 89 -1.63 -8.98 2.96
N CYS A 90 -1.08 -8.76 1.77
CA CYS A 90 -0.28 -9.76 1.06
C CYS A 90 0.53 -8.98 0.01
N THR A 91 1.80 -8.66 0.12
CA THR A 91 2.94 -9.38 0.68
C THR A 91 4.07 -8.39 0.91
N ASP A 92 4.88 -8.58 1.96
CA ASP A 92 6.07 -7.76 2.23
C ASP A 92 7.21 -8.03 1.22
N TRP A 93 6.90 -8.63 0.05
CA TRP A 93 7.88 -9.06 -0.94
C TRP A 93 8.49 -7.87 -1.67
N ILE A 94 9.80 -7.93 -1.82
CA ILE A 94 10.67 -6.97 -2.48
C ILE A 94 11.56 -7.74 -3.44
N THR A 95 11.70 -7.23 -4.65
CA THR A 95 12.62 -7.75 -5.66
C THR A 95 13.88 -6.89 -5.71
N LEU A 96 15.03 -7.53 -5.60
CA LEU A 96 16.37 -6.93 -5.69
C LEU A 96 17.00 -7.39 -7.00
N ASN A 97 17.52 -6.47 -7.80
CA ASN A 97 18.33 -6.75 -8.98
C ASN A 97 19.80 -6.54 -8.62
N VAL A 98 20.53 -7.63 -8.41
CA VAL A 98 21.92 -7.64 -7.95
C VAL A 98 22.83 -8.02 -9.12
N GLY A 99 23.51 -7.04 -9.70
CA GLY A 99 24.41 -7.27 -10.84
C GLY A 99 23.73 -7.93 -12.05
N GLY A 100 22.41 -7.75 -12.23
CA GLY A 100 21.60 -8.36 -13.29
C GLY A 100 20.82 -9.61 -12.87
N THR A 101 21.04 -10.15 -11.67
CA THR A 101 20.31 -11.31 -11.14
C THR A 101 19.22 -10.89 -10.17
N TYR A 102 18.03 -11.46 -10.31
CA TYR A 102 16.87 -11.10 -9.50
C TYR A 102 16.75 -11.99 -8.27
N PHE A 103 16.60 -11.36 -7.10
CA PHE A 103 16.33 -12.00 -5.83
C PHE A 103 15.02 -11.45 -5.25
N THR A 104 14.15 -12.34 -4.78
CA THR A 104 12.89 -11.94 -4.14
C THR A 104 12.93 -12.32 -2.66
N THR A 105 12.61 -11.37 -1.78
CA THR A 105 12.67 -11.53 -0.33
C THR A 105 11.66 -10.62 0.34
N THR A 106 11.42 -10.75 1.65
CA THR A 106 10.57 -9.79 2.37
C THR A 106 11.37 -8.60 2.90
N ARG A 107 10.74 -7.42 3.06
CA ARG A 107 11.36 -6.26 3.73
C ARG A 107 11.85 -6.61 5.13
N SER A 108 11.00 -7.31 5.90
CA SER A 108 11.30 -7.87 7.22
C SER A 108 12.61 -8.66 7.24
N THR A 109 12.90 -9.45 6.21
CA THR A 109 14.18 -10.18 6.11
C THR A 109 15.37 -9.22 6.06
N LEU A 110 15.27 -8.12 5.33
CA LEU A 110 16.36 -7.16 5.14
C LEU A 110 16.59 -6.26 6.36
N VAL A 111 15.53 -5.97 7.13
CA VAL A 111 15.58 -4.99 8.23
C VAL A 111 15.67 -5.61 9.62
N ASN A 112 15.16 -6.83 9.83
CA ASN A 112 15.02 -7.38 11.19
C ASN A 112 16.32 -7.98 11.74
N LYS A 113 17.09 -8.68 10.91
CA LYS A 113 18.24 -9.46 11.39
C LYS A 113 19.41 -8.57 11.80
N GLU A 114 19.74 -7.59 10.97
CA GLU A 114 20.83 -6.65 11.19
C GLU A 114 20.32 -5.21 10.99
N PRO A 115 19.68 -4.61 12.00
CA PRO A 115 19.01 -3.30 11.88
C PRO A 115 19.95 -2.15 11.52
N GLU A 116 21.24 -2.31 11.85
CA GLU A 116 22.29 -1.31 11.59
C GLU A 116 23.01 -1.56 10.25
N SER A 117 22.63 -2.61 9.50
CA SER A 117 23.20 -2.89 8.19
C SER A 117 22.77 -1.86 7.14
N MET A 118 23.56 -1.75 6.06
CA MET A 118 23.21 -0.91 4.91
C MET A 118 21.85 -1.31 4.31
N LEU A 119 21.59 -2.62 4.18
CA LEU A 119 20.31 -3.12 3.67
C LEU A 119 19.15 -2.73 4.58
N ALA A 120 19.31 -2.84 5.90
CA ALA A 120 18.28 -2.39 6.82
C ALA A 120 17.99 -0.90 6.67
N HIS A 121 19.02 -0.06 6.55
CA HIS A 121 18.85 1.38 6.30
C HIS A 121 18.16 1.67 4.96
N MET A 122 18.50 0.94 3.89
CA MET A 122 17.90 1.12 2.56
C MET A 122 16.40 0.79 2.52
N PHE A 123 15.93 -0.08 3.42
CA PHE A 123 14.56 -0.62 3.41
C PHE A 123 13.74 -0.30 4.69
N ARG A 124 14.34 0.42 5.66
CA ARG A 124 13.71 0.86 6.92
C ARG A 124 12.53 1.80 6.66
N GLU A 125 12.74 2.81 5.82
CA GLU A 125 11.72 3.78 5.46
C GLU A 125 11.34 3.60 4.00
N LYS A 126 10.04 3.69 3.70
CA LYS A 126 9.50 3.38 2.36
C LYS A 126 10.04 4.30 1.26
N ASP A 127 10.49 5.50 1.64
CA ASP A 127 10.90 6.57 0.71
C ASP A 127 12.27 7.20 1.04
N ALA A 128 13.01 6.70 2.05
CA ALA A 128 14.21 7.40 2.54
C ALA A 128 15.47 7.21 1.69
N TRP A 129 15.50 6.19 0.85
CA TRP A 129 16.62 5.97 -0.06
C TRP A 129 16.06 6.01 -1.48
N GLY A 130 16.55 6.97 -2.28
CA GLY A 130 16.27 7.11 -3.72
C GLY A 130 16.83 5.94 -4.52
N ASN A 131 16.44 4.73 -4.15
CA ASN A 131 16.84 3.49 -4.73
C ASN A 131 16.41 3.50 -6.20
N LYS A 132 17.40 3.47 -7.09
CA LYS A 132 17.12 3.29 -8.51
C LYS A 132 16.48 1.91 -8.68
N LYS A 133 15.29 1.89 -9.27
CA LYS A 133 14.63 0.66 -9.69
C LYS A 133 14.89 0.45 -11.18
N ASP A 134 14.90 -0.79 -11.61
CA ASP A 134 14.88 -1.11 -13.04
C ASP A 134 13.45 -1.00 -13.62
N GLN A 135 13.32 -1.25 -14.93
CA GLN A 135 12.03 -1.25 -15.62
C GLN A 135 11.04 -2.29 -15.09
N ARG A 136 11.48 -3.26 -14.29
CA ARG A 136 10.66 -4.32 -13.68
C ARG A 136 10.36 -4.04 -12.21
N GLY A 137 10.72 -2.85 -11.71
CA GLY A 137 10.49 -2.45 -10.32
C GLY A 137 11.49 -3.04 -9.32
N GLY A 138 12.53 -3.74 -9.78
CA GLY A 138 13.56 -4.33 -8.92
C GLY A 138 14.57 -3.30 -8.42
N PHE A 139 14.88 -3.32 -7.12
CA PHE A 139 15.86 -2.42 -6.50
C PHE A 139 17.28 -2.77 -6.96
N LEU A 140 17.97 -1.81 -7.60
CA LEU A 140 19.29 -2.03 -8.18
C LEU A 140 20.38 -2.07 -7.10
N ILE A 141 21.18 -3.14 -7.13
CA ILE A 141 22.35 -3.33 -6.30
C ILE A 141 23.53 -3.65 -7.24
N ASP A 142 24.50 -2.74 -7.29
CA ASP A 142 25.70 -2.86 -8.10
C ASP A 142 26.75 -3.77 -7.42
N ARG A 143 26.41 -5.05 -7.23
CA ARG A 143 27.26 -6.08 -6.62
C ARG A 143 27.10 -7.42 -7.32
N SER A 144 28.07 -8.32 -7.12
CA SER A 144 28.00 -9.67 -7.67
C SER A 144 26.91 -10.49 -6.97
N PRO A 145 26.03 -11.17 -7.72
CA PRO A 145 24.96 -11.99 -7.17
C PRO A 145 25.48 -13.24 -6.43
N GLU A 146 26.66 -13.74 -6.81
CA GLU A 146 27.28 -14.93 -6.24
C GLU A 146 27.54 -14.78 -4.74
N TYR A 147 28.06 -13.61 -4.33
CA TYR A 147 28.32 -13.27 -2.94
C TYR A 147 27.07 -12.77 -2.20
N PHE A 148 26.03 -12.37 -2.94
CA PHE A 148 24.80 -11.86 -2.34
C PHE A 148 23.88 -12.96 -1.82
N ALA A 149 23.83 -14.11 -2.50
CA ALA A 149 22.97 -15.22 -2.07
C ALA A 149 23.26 -15.72 -0.64
N PRO A 150 24.54 -15.93 -0.23
CA PRO A 150 24.86 -16.27 1.16
C PRO A 150 24.45 -15.19 2.17
N ILE A 151 24.59 -13.90 1.82
CA ILE A 151 24.17 -12.78 2.67
C ILE A 151 22.66 -12.81 2.87
N LEU A 152 21.89 -12.99 1.79
CA LEU A 152 20.44 -13.04 1.86
C LEU A 152 19.95 -14.23 2.70
N ASN A 153 20.61 -15.39 2.56
CA ASN A 153 20.31 -16.57 3.36
C ASN A 153 20.64 -16.37 4.84
N TYR A 154 21.78 -15.75 5.17
CA TYR A 154 22.10 -15.33 6.53
C TYR A 154 21.00 -14.43 7.11
N LEU A 155 20.47 -13.47 6.35
CA LEU A 155 19.38 -12.61 6.82
C LEU A 155 18.05 -13.38 7.04
N ARG A 156 17.80 -14.46 6.30
CA ARG A 156 16.59 -15.29 6.41
C ARG A 156 16.57 -16.18 7.65
N HIS A 157 17.64 -16.91 7.90
CA HIS A 157 17.69 -17.96 8.93
C HIS A 157 18.79 -17.76 9.98
N GLY A 158 19.64 -16.73 9.83
CA GLY A 158 20.66 -16.37 10.81
C GLY A 158 21.89 -17.27 10.83
N GLN A 159 22.07 -18.14 9.83
CA GLN A 159 23.25 -18.99 9.69
C GLN A 159 23.98 -18.64 8.39
N LEU A 160 25.30 -18.50 8.46
CA LEU A 160 26.12 -18.27 7.27
C LEU A 160 26.42 -19.62 6.62
N ILE A 161 25.86 -19.86 5.43
CA ILE A 161 26.11 -21.05 4.63
C ILE A 161 26.73 -20.59 3.32
N THR A 162 27.97 -21.00 3.07
CA THR A 162 28.71 -20.69 1.84
C THR A 162 29.14 -22.00 1.17
N ASN A 163 29.22 -21.98 -0.16
CA ASN A 163 29.80 -23.11 -0.89
C ASN A 163 31.33 -23.09 -0.73
N HIS A 164 31.96 -24.26 -0.81
CA HIS A 164 33.42 -24.34 -0.83
C HIS A 164 33.97 -23.57 -2.04
N GLY A 165 34.81 -22.57 -1.79
CA GLY A 165 35.43 -21.73 -2.83
C GLY A 165 34.83 -20.33 -2.98
N LEU A 166 33.84 -19.96 -2.16
CA LEU A 166 33.40 -18.58 -1.92
C LEU A 166 34.20 -17.90 -0.80
#